data_AF-A0A519S4D4-F1
#
_entry.id   AF-A0A519S4D4-F1
#
_cell.length_a   1.000
_cell.length_b   1.000
_cell.length_c   1.000
_cell.angle_alpha   90.00
_cell.angle_beta   90.00
_cell.angle_gamma   90.00
#
_symmetry.space_group_name_H-M   'P 1'
#
loop_
_entity.id
_entity.type
_entity.pdbx_description
1 polymer ?
#
loop_
_entity_poly.entity_id
_entity_poly.type
_entity_poly.pdbx_seq_one_letter_code
_entity_poly.pdbx_strand_id
1 'polypeptide(L)'
;MTPFCRVSRLPAAIFSLALCLGVAGVGATVRPASAKRAGTAPNTLSATEKQQGWHLLFDGKTPTGWHSAKGPAFPARGWQIADGTLTVLPSEGKEAAPSPTS
;
A
#
# COMPACT_ATOMS: atom_id res chain seq x y z
N MET A 1 17.19 34.73 9.59
CA MET A 1 17.69 33.87 10.69
C MET A 1 16.63 33.87 11.78
N THR A 2 16.12 32.68 12.12
CA THR A 2 15.38 32.38 13.37
C THR A 2 16.38 32.41 14.56
N PRO A 3 16.04 32.10 15.85
CA PRO A 3 14.77 31.57 16.43
C PRO A 3 14.37 32.14 17.84
N PHE A 4 13.31 31.56 18.44
CA PHE A 4 12.91 31.64 19.87
C PHE A 4 12.49 33.05 20.40
N CYS A 5 11.64 33.25 21.41
CA CYS A 5 10.87 32.42 22.37
C CYS A 5 9.61 33.24 22.81
N ARG A 6 8.68 32.89 23.72
CA ARG A 6 8.51 31.79 24.70
C ARG A 6 7.01 31.58 25.02
N VAL A 7 6.66 30.36 25.46
CA VAL A 7 5.42 29.94 26.14
C VAL A 7 4.82 30.92 27.17
N SER A 8 3.49 31.07 27.17
CA SER A 8 2.61 31.21 28.37
C SER A 8 1.16 30.82 27.99
N ARG A 9 0.51 29.86 28.67
CA ARG A 9 -0.49 30.05 29.77
C ARG A 9 -1.74 30.86 29.34
N LEU A 10 -3.00 30.46 29.55
CA LEU A 10 -3.68 29.33 30.24
C LEU A 10 -5.07 29.11 29.53
N PRO A 11 -5.87 28.07 29.84
CA PRO A 11 -7.19 27.88 29.19
C PRO A 11 -8.30 28.69 29.86
N ALA A 12 -9.27 29.17 29.08
CA ALA A 12 -10.54 29.73 29.56
C ALA A 12 -11.67 29.33 28.61
N ALA A 13 -12.86 29.11 29.16
CA ALA A 13 -13.96 28.42 28.47
C ALA A 13 -15.03 29.39 27.94
N ILE A 14 -15.79 28.91 26.93
CA ILE A 14 -17.17 29.32 26.57
C ILE A 14 -17.37 30.80 26.18
N PHE A 15 -17.83 31.07 24.94
CA PHE A 15 -18.93 32.03 24.72
C PHE A 15 -19.59 31.89 23.33
N SER A 16 -20.91 32.06 23.32
CA SER A 16 -21.84 32.32 22.20
C SER A 16 -21.87 31.42 20.96
N LEU A 17 -22.99 30.69 20.87
CA LEU A 17 -23.69 30.28 19.65
C LEU A 17 -23.84 31.46 18.66
N ALA A 18 -23.33 31.31 17.43
CA ALA A 18 -23.64 32.18 16.31
C ALA A 18 -24.10 31.33 15.11
N LEU A 19 -25.40 31.47 14.78
CA LEU A 19 -26.07 30.79 13.70
C LEU A 19 -25.67 31.40 12.34
N CYS A 20 -24.78 30.74 11.60
CA CYS A 20 -24.58 31.04 10.18
C CYS A 20 -25.33 30.00 9.33
N LEU A 21 -26.53 30.36 8.86
CA LEU A 21 -27.18 29.61 7.79
C LEU A 21 -26.38 29.76 6.48
N GLY A 22 -26.07 28.62 5.87
CA GLY A 22 -26.07 28.46 4.42
C GLY A 22 -25.04 29.24 3.60
N VAL A 23 -23.96 28.54 3.24
CA VAL A 23 -23.64 28.42 1.80
C VAL A 23 -23.49 26.93 1.48
N ALA A 24 -24.38 26.41 0.63
CA ALA A 24 -24.30 25.04 0.12
C ALA A 24 -23.18 24.93 -0.93
N GLY A 25 -21.93 24.99 -0.46
CA GLY A 25 -20.76 24.69 -1.26
C GLY A 25 -20.57 23.18 -1.41
N VAL A 26 -21.48 22.50 -2.13
CA VAL A 26 -21.22 21.15 -2.64
C VAL A 26 -20.16 21.29 -3.73
N GLY A 27 -18.90 21.41 -3.31
CA GLY A 27 -17.76 21.28 -4.19
C GLY A 27 -17.86 19.91 -4.85
N ALA A 28 -18.12 19.91 -6.16
CA ALA A 28 -18.35 18.69 -6.91
C ALA A 28 -17.20 17.73 -6.63
N THR A 29 -17.51 16.60 -6.00
CA THR A 29 -16.54 15.54 -5.81
C THR A 29 -16.17 15.06 -7.21
N VAL A 30 -15.01 15.51 -7.69
CA VAL A 30 -14.39 14.97 -8.91
C VAL A 30 -14.04 13.53 -8.57
N ARG A 31 -15.03 12.63 -8.73
CA ARG A 31 -14.82 11.20 -8.71
C ARG A 31 -13.75 10.96 -9.77
N PRO A 32 -12.53 10.52 -9.40
CA PRO A 32 -11.58 10.10 -10.40
C PRO A 32 -12.28 9.01 -11.21
N ALA A 33 -12.40 9.22 -12.52
CA ALA A 33 -12.99 8.24 -13.40
C ALA A 33 -12.25 6.92 -13.14
N SER A 34 -12.99 5.87 -12.79
CA SER A 34 -12.39 4.56 -12.51
C SER A 34 -11.59 4.15 -13.75
N ALA A 35 -10.27 4.23 -13.63
CA ALA A 35 -9.38 4.00 -14.75
C ALA A 35 -9.59 2.56 -15.19
N LYS A 36 -10.27 2.40 -16.34
CA LYS A 36 -10.51 1.10 -16.96
C LYS A 36 -9.13 0.47 -17.11
N ARG A 37 -8.84 -0.58 -16.33
CA ARG A 37 -7.62 -1.37 -16.52
C ARG A 37 -7.68 -1.90 -17.95
N ALA A 38 -6.96 -1.23 -18.85
CA ALA A 38 -6.51 -1.86 -20.08
C ALA A 38 -5.80 -3.14 -19.64
N GLY A 39 -6.03 -4.24 -20.37
CA GLY A 39 -5.48 -5.54 -20.01
C GLY A 39 -3.97 -5.55 -20.20
N THR A 40 -3.23 -4.98 -19.26
CA THR A 40 -1.77 -5.09 -19.21
C THR A 40 -1.42 -6.55 -18.99
N ALA A 41 -0.54 -7.09 -19.83
CA ALA A 41 -0.02 -8.43 -19.63
C ALA A 41 0.61 -8.54 -18.22
N PRO A 42 0.48 -9.69 -17.53
CA PRO A 42 1.07 -9.86 -16.21
C PRO A 42 2.58 -9.58 -16.26
N ASN A 43 3.12 -9.02 -15.18
CA ASN A 43 4.53 -8.63 -15.06
C ASN A 43 5.03 -7.68 -16.17
N THR A 44 4.16 -6.79 -16.67
CA THR A 44 4.51 -5.77 -17.66
C THR A 44 4.08 -4.38 -17.17
N LEU A 45 4.90 -3.36 -17.43
CA LEU A 45 4.55 -1.95 -17.20
C LEU A 45 4.18 -1.25 -18.51
N SER A 46 3.08 -0.53 -18.51
CA SER A 46 2.68 0.38 -19.59
C SER A 46 3.64 1.57 -19.75
N ALA A 47 3.53 2.29 -20.87
CA ALA A 47 4.34 3.49 -21.11
C ALA A 47 4.10 4.57 -20.04
N THR A 48 2.84 4.74 -19.60
CA THR A 48 2.46 5.71 -18.56
C THR A 48 3.06 5.35 -17.20
N GLU A 49 3.02 4.08 -16.81
CA GLU A 49 3.62 3.61 -15.54
C GLU A 49 5.14 3.84 -15.53
N LYS A 50 5.82 3.59 -16.65
CA LYS A 50 7.26 3.89 -16.79
C LYS A 50 7.56 5.38 -16.68
N GLN A 51 6.73 6.24 -17.28
CA GLN A 51 6.87 7.71 -17.18
C GLN A 51 6.59 8.23 -15.75
N GLN A 52 5.74 7.54 -14.99
CA GLN A 52 5.46 7.82 -13.59
C GLN A 52 6.55 7.29 -12.62
N GLY A 53 7.60 6.62 -13.12
CA GLY A 53 8.68 6.08 -12.29
C GLY A 53 8.35 4.75 -11.63
N TRP A 54 7.39 3.98 -12.13
CA TRP A 54 7.16 2.61 -11.65
C TRP A 54 8.29 1.68 -12.10
N HIS A 55 8.70 0.80 -11.19
CA HIS A 55 9.72 -0.22 -11.43
C HIS A 55 9.13 -1.62 -11.25
N LEU A 56 9.48 -2.52 -12.17
CA LEU A 56 9.02 -3.91 -12.14
C LEU A 56 9.93 -4.72 -11.22
N LEU A 57 9.41 -5.15 -10.07
CA LEU A 57 10.17 -5.94 -9.07
C LEU A 57 10.18 -7.45 -9.36
N PHE A 58 9.33 -7.91 -10.28
CA PHE A 58 9.26 -9.32 -10.68
C PHE A 58 8.87 -9.42 -12.15
N ASP A 59 9.66 -10.16 -12.93
CA ASP A 59 9.51 -10.36 -14.38
C ASP A 59 8.60 -11.54 -14.75
N GLY A 60 8.10 -12.28 -13.75
CA GLY A 60 7.34 -13.53 -13.96
C GLY A 60 8.19 -14.79 -14.16
N LYS A 61 9.52 -14.68 -14.21
CA LYS A 61 10.42 -15.75 -14.68
C LYS A 61 11.61 -16.01 -13.77
N THR A 62 12.16 -14.98 -13.15
CA THR A 62 13.39 -15.04 -12.37
C THR A 62 13.19 -14.48 -10.96
N PRO A 63 13.87 -15.05 -9.95
CA PRO A 63 13.91 -14.48 -8.61
C PRO A 63 14.87 -13.27 -8.52
N THR A 64 15.06 -12.51 -9.60
CA THR A 64 16.06 -11.43 -9.66
C THR A 64 15.67 -10.31 -8.69
N GLY A 65 16.55 -10.00 -7.75
CA GLY A 65 16.27 -9.05 -6.64
C GLY A 65 15.53 -9.67 -5.45
N TRP A 66 15.13 -10.94 -5.52
CA TRP A 66 14.49 -11.67 -4.42
C TRP A 66 15.51 -12.52 -3.67
N HIS A 67 15.56 -12.37 -2.35
CA HIS A 67 16.40 -13.16 -1.46
C HIS A 67 15.60 -13.63 -0.25
N SER A 68 16.12 -14.63 0.47
CA SER A 68 15.48 -15.09 1.70
C SER A 68 15.59 -14.05 2.83
N ALA A 69 14.67 -14.09 3.78
CA ALA A 69 14.74 -13.26 4.99
C ALA A 69 15.94 -13.62 5.90
N LYS A 70 16.59 -14.78 5.68
CA LYS A 70 17.68 -15.32 6.50
C LYS A 70 19.06 -15.28 5.82
N GLY A 71 19.15 -14.73 4.59
CA GLY A 71 20.40 -14.72 3.83
C GLY A 71 20.22 -14.26 2.37
N PRO A 72 21.32 -13.90 1.68
CA PRO A 72 21.30 -13.17 0.41
C PRO A 72 20.87 -14.00 -0.81
N ALA A 73 20.74 -15.32 -0.68
CA ALA A 73 20.28 -16.20 -1.75
C ALA A 73 18.75 -16.34 -1.76
N PHE A 74 18.17 -16.57 -2.94
CA PHE A 74 16.77 -17.00 -3.05
C PHE A 74 16.60 -18.40 -2.42
N PRO A 75 15.53 -18.65 -1.65
CA PRO A 75 15.34 -19.93 -0.96
C PRO A 75 15.13 -21.09 -1.94
N ALA A 76 15.93 -22.16 -1.78
CA ALA A 76 15.88 -23.35 -2.64
C ALA A 76 14.65 -24.27 -2.41
N ARG A 77 13.83 -24.00 -1.39
CA ARG A 77 12.55 -24.68 -1.12
C ARG A 77 11.53 -23.69 -0.56
N GLY A 78 10.25 -24.05 -0.60
CA GLY A 78 9.15 -23.23 -0.06
C GLY A 78 8.65 -22.14 -1.02
N TRP A 79 9.27 -21.98 -2.19
CA TRP A 79 8.87 -21.03 -3.22
C TRP A 79 8.99 -21.67 -4.60
N GLN A 80 8.07 -21.34 -5.50
CA GLN A 80 8.03 -21.79 -6.89
C GLN A 80 7.72 -20.60 -7.79
N ILE A 81 8.40 -20.51 -8.94
CA ILE A 81 8.04 -19.61 -10.03
C ILE A 81 7.47 -20.46 -11.17
N ALA A 82 6.22 -20.25 -11.52
CA ALA A 82 5.52 -20.94 -12.61
C ALA A 82 4.45 -20.03 -13.21
N ASP A 83 4.24 -20.11 -14.53
CA ASP A 83 3.16 -19.40 -15.25
C ASP A 83 3.10 -17.87 -14.97
N GLY A 84 4.26 -17.22 -14.82
CA GLY A 84 4.34 -15.79 -14.50
C GLY A 84 4.06 -15.46 -13.02
N THR A 85 3.92 -16.45 -12.15
CA THR A 85 3.50 -16.30 -10.75
C THR A 85 4.59 -16.79 -9.81
N LEU A 86 4.88 -16.00 -8.76
CA LEU A 86 5.70 -16.41 -7.62
C LEU A 86 4.78 -16.93 -6.51
N THR A 87 4.87 -18.23 -6.22
CA THR A 87 3.98 -18.94 -5.29
C THR A 87 4.76 -19.44 -4.08
N VAL A 88 4.23 -19.21 -2.88
CA VAL A 88 4.71 -19.88 -1.66
C VAL A 88 4.19 -21.31 -1.66
N LEU A 89 5.09 -22.29 -1.61
CA LEU A 89 4.72 -23.69 -1.44
C LEU A 89 4.34 -23.94 0.03
N PRO A 90 3.32 -24.78 0.31
CA PRO A 90 3.02 -25.17 1.67
C PRO A 90 4.24 -25.85 2.28
N SER A 91 4.76 -25.25 3.34
CA SER A 91 5.68 -25.95 4.24
C SER A 91 4.86 -26.87 5.14
N GLU A 92 5.47 -27.89 5.75
CA GLU A 92 4.84 -28.71 6.80
C GLU A 92 4.70 -27.92 8.13
N GLY A 93 4.16 -26.70 8.03
CA GLY A 93 3.86 -25.83 9.15
C GLY A 93 2.73 -26.44 9.97
N LYS A 94 3.04 -26.77 11.22
CA LYS A 94 2.07 -26.98 12.31
C LYS A 94 1.39 -25.66 12.67
N GLU A 95 0.81 -24.98 11.69
CA GLU A 95 0.09 -23.73 11.89
C GLU A 95 -1.29 -24.08 12.44
N ALA A 96 -1.53 -23.67 13.68
CA ALA A 96 -2.57 -24.27 14.51
C ALA A 96 -3.96 -24.13 13.88
N ALA A 97 -4.58 -25.27 13.58
CA ALA A 97 -6.02 -25.29 13.32
C ALA A 97 -6.74 -24.69 14.53
N PRO A 98 -7.71 -23.77 14.35
CA PRO A 98 -8.53 -23.30 15.45
C PRO A 98 -9.26 -24.52 16.03
N SER A 99 -8.97 -24.82 17.30
CA SER A 99 -9.62 -25.90 18.03
C SER A 99 -11.14 -25.68 17.99
N PRO A 100 -11.95 -26.66 17.56
CA PRO A 100 -13.39 -26.54 17.68
C PRO A 100 -13.73 -26.45 19.18
N THR A 101 -14.24 -25.30 19.60
CA THR A 101 -14.80 -25.11 20.94
C THR A 101 -16.00 -26.03 21.11
N SER A 102 -15.90 -26.96 22.06
CA SER A 102 -17.04 -27.70 22.61
C SER A 102 -17.99 -26.79 23.38
#